data_AF-A0AAD7FM73-F1
#
_entry.id   AF-A0AAD7FM73-F1
#
_cell.length_a   1.000
_cell.length_b   1.000
_cell.length_c   1.000
_cell.angle_alpha   90.00
_cell.angle_beta   90.00
_cell.angle_gamma   90.00
#
_symmetry.space_group_name_H-M   'P 1'
#
loop_
_entity.id
_entity.type
_entity.pdbx_description
1 polymer ?
#
loop_
_entity_poly.entity_id
_entity_poly.type
_entity_poly.pdbx_seq_one_letter_code
_entity_poly.pdbx_strand_id
1 'polypeptide(L)'
;MLGVVSLRPHIKLRASVGAREAMKPAFLSVFSLTVVCGVAGQTAPQYGQCGGTGWTGATTCPSGWSCTYSNDWYSQCLPGSGTATGTTTAPSTVSSSSPSTSSASSTSSAPGGSSTLAPGYSFIRTVENPYFHDYLQSQVLNTASTAVVGSYTNAAQFQIVNGQLIQNAGGTNLYANVLPPANSNVTYIGMTWKTTPDTLGTFVFSGDSLEWSSPSVSRQQTNAWLVCPSGSTLFIYLNLGAYDYMTPTGCTDETLNAYTGATAVP
;
A
#
# COMPACT_ATOMS: atom_id res chain seq x y z
N MET A 1 -61.27 23.97 38.94
CA MET A 1 -62.46 23.85 38.05
C MET A 1 -62.11 22.79 37.01
N LEU A 2 -62.50 21.54 37.26
CA LEU A 2 -63.63 20.84 36.61
C LEU A 2 -63.41 20.76 35.08
N GLY A 3 -62.97 19.61 34.56
CA GLY A 3 -63.83 18.50 34.08
C GLY A 3 -63.88 18.59 32.55
N VAL A 4 -63.92 17.56 31.70
CA VAL A 4 -64.67 16.29 31.67
C VAL A 4 -64.02 15.47 30.52
N VAL A 5 -63.45 14.28 30.73
CA VAL A 5 -63.98 12.91 30.45
C VAL A 5 -64.71 12.75 29.10
N SER A 6 -64.49 11.58 28.45
CA SER A 6 -65.37 10.88 27.47
C SER A 6 -64.78 10.79 26.06
N LEU A 7 -64.77 9.68 25.30
CA LEU A 7 -65.03 8.24 25.47
C LEU A 7 -64.44 7.57 24.21
N ARG A 8 -63.89 6.36 24.33
CA ARG A 8 -63.51 5.50 23.18
C ARG A 8 -64.76 5.05 22.40
N PRO A 9 -64.59 4.61 21.14
CA PRO A 9 -64.89 3.20 20.88
C PRO A 9 -63.88 2.46 20.01
N HIS A 10 -64.07 1.14 20.07
CA HIS A 10 -63.27 0.02 19.59
C HIS A 10 -63.25 -0.18 18.07
N ILE A 11 -62.51 -1.25 17.68
CA ILE A 11 -62.66 -2.11 16.47
C ILE A 11 -61.78 -1.69 15.28
N LYS A 12 -60.96 -2.54 14.63
CA LYS A 12 -60.91 -4.01 14.50
C LYS A 12 -59.47 -4.49 14.26
N LEU A 13 -59.08 -5.56 14.95
CA LEU A 13 -57.98 -6.45 14.59
C LEU A 13 -58.26 -7.09 13.21
N ARG A 14 -57.24 -7.18 12.35
CA ARG A 14 -57.18 -8.18 11.28
C ARG A 14 -55.82 -8.88 11.33
N ALA A 15 -55.82 -10.07 11.92
CA ALA A 15 -54.80 -11.08 11.70
C ALA A 15 -55.16 -11.84 10.41
N SER A 16 -54.20 -12.04 9.51
CA SER A 16 -54.32 -13.03 8.42
C SER A 16 -53.36 -14.17 8.70
N VAL A 17 -53.90 -15.25 9.27
CA VAL A 17 -53.26 -16.56 9.31
C VAL A 17 -54.10 -17.48 8.44
N GLY A 18 -53.44 -18.18 7.52
CA GLY A 18 -53.94 -19.44 6.97
C GLY A 18 -53.98 -19.51 5.45
N ALA A 19 -53.05 -20.27 4.88
CA ALA A 19 -53.38 -21.42 4.05
C ALA A 19 -52.17 -22.36 3.99
N ARG A 20 -52.28 -23.49 4.70
CA ARG A 20 -51.44 -24.67 4.52
C ARG A 20 -52.14 -25.49 3.45
N GLU A 21 -51.52 -25.69 2.30
CA GLU A 21 -52.02 -26.61 1.29
C GLU A 21 -51.18 -27.89 1.25
N ALA A 22 -51.91 -28.98 1.03
CA ALA A 22 -51.56 -30.36 1.27
C ALA A 22 -50.50 -30.91 0.31
N MET A 23 -49.57 -31.67 0.88
CA MET A 23 -48.71 -32.60 0.16
C MET A 23 -49.47 -33.92 -0.06
N LYS A 24 -49.54 -34.39 -1.30
CA LYS A 24 -49.90 -35.78 -1.64
C LYS A 24 -48.95 -36.36 -2.71
N PRO A 25 -48.73 -37.69 -2.71
CA PRO A 25 -47.53 -38.32 -3.24
C PRO A 25 -47.76 -39.14 -4.53
N ALA A 26 -46.65 -39.67 -5.07
CA ALA A 26 -46.48 -40.66 -6.14
C ALA A 26 -46.28 -40.05 -7.54
N PHE A 27 -45.38 -40.51 -8.42
CA PHE A 27 -44.77 -41.84 -8.60
C PHE A 27 -43.29 -41.74 -9.05
N LEU A 28 -42.52 -42.81 -8.78
CA LEU A 28 -41.14 -43.02 -9.19
C LEU A 28 -40.98 -43.00 -10.72
N SER A 29 -39.99 -42.23 -11.20
CA SER A 29 -39.32 -42.46 -12.49
C SER A 29 -37.81 -42.30 -12.25
N VAL A 30 -37.08 -43.40 -12.40
CA VAL A 30 -35.62 -43.46 -12.27
C VAL A 30 -35.00 -42.94 -13.56
N PHE A 31 -34.56 -41.68 -13.53
CA PHE A 31 -33.61 -41.14 -14.50
C PHE A 31 -32.25 -41.05 -13.82
N SER A 32 -31.30 -41.87 -14.27
CA SER A 32 -29.89 -41.74 -13.91
C SER A 32 -29.38 -40.38 -14.39
N LEU A 33 -29.39 -39.41 -13.49
CA LEU A 33 -28.75 -38.11 -13.68
C LEU A 33 -27.26 -38.27 -13.33
N THR A 34 -26.44 -38.50 -14.35
CA THR A 34 -25.01 -38.21 -14.24
C THR A 34 -24.86 -36.73 -13.94
N VAL A 35 -24.66 -36.39 -12.66
CA VAL A 35 -24.27 -35.05 -12.23
C VAL A 35 -22.86 -34.81 -12.75
N VAL A 36 -22.76 -34.16 -13.90
CA VAL A 36 -21.56 -33.42 -14.27
C VAL A 36 -21.52 -32.25 -13.29
N CYS A 37 -20.67 -32.37 -12.27
CA CYS A 37 -20.40 -31.28 -11.34
C CYS A 37 -19.65 -30.20 -12.14
N GLY A 38 -20.42 -29.30 -12.75
CA GLY A 38 -19.86 -28.10 -13.35
C GLY A 38 -19.16 -27.32 -12.26
N VAL A 39 -17.84 -27.18 -12.38
CA VAL A 39 -17.09 -26.21 -11.59
C VAL A 39 -17.55 -24.83 -12.04
N ALA A 40 -18.63 -24.34 -11.43
CA ALA A 40 -18.93 -22.92 -11.46
C ALA A 40 -17.67 -22.22 -10.94
N GLY A 41 -17.06 -21.37 -11.77
CA GLY A 41 -15.92 -20.56 -11.35
C GLY A 41 -16.39 -19.67 -10.21
N GLN A 42 -16.20 -20.15 -8.97
CA GLN A 42 -16.62 -19.43 -7.79
C GLN A 42 -15.75 -18.18 -7.74
N THR A 43 -16.39 -17.02 -7.71
CA THR A 43 -15.71 -15.77 -7.41
C THR A 43 -15.59 -15.64 -5.90
N ALA A 44 -14.43 -15.19 -5.43
CA ALA A 44 -14.22 -14.91 -4.02
C ALA A 44 -15.15 -13.75 -3.62
N PRO A 45 -15.71 -13.73 -2.39
CA PRO A 45 -16.55 -12.63 -1.98
C PRO A 45 -15.75 -11.32 -1.95
N GLN A 46 -16.44 -10.18 -2.01
CA GLN A 46 -15.82 -8.87 -1.79
C GLN A 46 -15.15 -8.87 -0.41
N TYR A 47 -13.91 -8.39 -0.32
CA TYR A 47 -13.05 -8.52 0.86
C TYR A 47 -12.79 -9.96 1.31
N GLY A 48 -13.09 -10.96 0.47
CA GLY A 48 -12.83 -12.37 0.73
C GLY A 48 -11.45 -12.83 0.29
N GLN A 49 -11.00 -13.97 0.81
CA GLN A 49 -9.75 -14.58 0.40
C GLN A 49 -9.83 -15.06 -1.06
N CYS A 50 -8.83 -14.69 -1.85
CA CYS A 50 -8.70 -15.01 -3.26
C CYS A 50 -7.34 -15.64 -3.62
N GLY A 51 -6.47 -15.86 -2.64
CA GLY A 51 -5.15 -16.44 -2.87
C GLY A 51 -4.42 -16.72 -1.56
N GLY A 52 -3.25 -17.32 -1.69
CA GLY A 52 -2.42 -17.76 -0.56
C GLY A 52 -1.98 -19.21 -0.67
N THR A 53 -0.84 -19.52 -0.09
CA THR A 53 -0.27 -20.87 0.01
C THR A 53 -1.24 -21.78 0.75
N GLY A 54 -1.69 -22.82 0.06
CA GLY A 54 -2.69 -23.77 0.58
C GLY A 54 -4.15 -23.37 0.36
N TRP A 55 -4.43 -22.20 -0.24
CA TRP A 55 -5.79 -21.78 -0.59
C TRP A 55 -6.33 -22.60 -1.78
N THR A 56 -7.37 -23.40 -1.54
CA THR A 56 -8.07 -24.18 -2.59
C THR A 56 -9.42 -23.57 -3.00
N GLY A 57 -9.73 -22.38 -2.47
CA GLY A 57 -10.98 -21.68 -2.74
C GLY A 57 -10.97 -20.88 -4.03
N ALA A 58 -11.97 -20.02 -4.18
CA ALA A 58 -12.09 -19.11 -5.31
C ALA A 58 -10.85 -18.21 -5.43
N THR A 59 -10.26 -18.09 -6.63
CA THR A 59 -9.08 -17.22 -6.88
C THR A 59 -9.39 -15.97 -7.68
N THR A 60 -10.59 -15.88 -8.24
CA THR A 60 -11.04 -14.76 -9.06
C THR A 60 -11.96 -13.87 -8.24
N CYS A 61 -11.74 -12.56 -8.26
CA CYS A 61 -12.60 -11.60 -7.57
C CYS A 61 -13.81 -11.19 -8.42
N PRO A 62 -14.90 -10.66 -7.82
CA PRO A 62 -16.06 -10.18 -8.56
C PRO A 62 -15.66 -9.04 -9.51
N SER A 63 -16.47 -8.78 -10.54
CA SER A 63 -16.18 -7.70 -11.49
C SER A 63 -15.99 -6.35 -10.79
N GLY A 64 -14.91 -5.63 -11.12
CA GLY A 64 -14.52 -4.39 -10.45
C GLY A 64 -13.69 -4.60 -9.16
N TRP A 65 -13.30 -5.84 -8.87
CA TRP A 65 -12.47 -6.21 -7.73
C TRP A 65 -11.27 -7.02 -8.21
N SER A 66 -10.14 -6.83 -7.54
CA SER A 66 -8.87 -7.47 -7.87
C SER A 66 -8.36 -8.26 -6.67
N CYS A 67 -7.72 -9.40 -6.95
CA CYS A 67 -7.13 -10.22 -5.91
C CYS A 67 -5.79 -9.61 -5.49
N THR A 68 -5.77 -8.94 -4.35
CA THR A 68 -4.59 -8.26 -3.83
C THR A 68 -3.85 -9.16 -2.84
N TYR A 69 -2.59 -9.42 -3.13
CA TYR A 69 -1.72 -10.19 -2.23
C TYR A 69 -1.53 -9.46 -0.90
N SER A 70 -1.60 -10.19 0.21
CA SER A 70 -1.35 -9.65 1.56
C SER A 70 -0.18 -10.35 2.24
N ASN A 71 -0.13 -11.68 2.21
CA ASN A 71 1.01 -12.47 2.68
C ASN A 71 1.03 -13.85 1.99
N ASP A 72 2.06 -14.64 2.29
CA ASP A 72 2.30 -15.93 1.62
C ASP A 72 1.11 -16.88 1.71
N TRP A 73 0.27 -16.78 2.73
CA TRP A 73 -0.89 -17.64 2.98
C TRP A 73 -2.23 -16.97 2.69
N TYR A 74 -2.25 -15.68 2.30
CA TYR A 74 -3.48 -14.90 2.18
C TYR A 74 -3.39 -13.77 1.15
N SER A 75 -4.35 -13.75 0.22
CA SER A 75 -4.64 -12.64 -0.70
C SER A 75 -6.13 -12.32 -0.61
N GLN A 76 -6.54 -11.06 -0.73
CA GLN A 76 -7.91 -10.60 -0.53
C GLN A 76 -8.46 -9.84 -1.74
N CYS A 77 -9.74 -10.03 -2.06
CA CYS A 77 -10.44 -9.24 -3.07
C CYS A 77 -10.70 -7.82 -2.58
N LEU A 78 -10.11 -6.82 -3.22
CA LEU A 78 -10.33 -5.40 -2.93
C LEU A 78 -10.90 -4.67 -4.16
N PRO A 79 -11.68 -3.58 -3.97
CA PRO A 79 -12.27 -2.86 -5.10
C PRO A 79 -11.19 -2.12 -5.86
N GLY A 80 -11.10 -2.35 -7.17
CA GLY A 80 -10.21 -1.63 -8.08
C GLY A 80 -11.03 -0.84 -9.09
N SER A 81 -10.63 0.39 -9.40
CA SER A 81 -11.22 1.21 -10.45
C SER A 81 -11.10 0.50 -11.81
N GLY A 82 -12.17 -0.21 -12.18
CA GLY A 82 -12.17 -1.07 -13.35
C GLY A 82 -12.04 -0.29 -14.66
N THR A 83 -11.21 -0.80 -15.55
CA THR A 83 -11.61 -1.00 -16.95
C THR A 83 -11.18 -2.40 -17.35
N ALA A 84 -12.18 -3.22 -17.65
CA ALA A 84 -12.01 -4.59 -18.11
C ALA A 84 -11.31 -4.61 -19.49
N THR A 85 -10.43 -5.58 -19.71
CA THR A 85 -10.37 -6.32 -20.97
C THR A 85 -9.82 -7.71 -20.66
N GLY A 86 -10.58 -8.73 -21.05
CA GLY A 86 -10.29 -10.12 -20.75
C GLY A 86 -9.26 -10.78 -21.67
N THR A 87 -9.13 -12.09 -21.43
CA THR A 87 -8.54 -13.15 -22.26
C THR A 87 -7.12 -13.62 -21.87
N THR A 88 -7.09 -14.64 -21.00
CA THR A 88 -6.50 -15.99 -21.18
C THR A 88 -5.12 -16.09 -21.90
N THR A 89 -4.02 -16.34 -21.18
CA THR A 89 -3.30 -17.65 -20.98
C THR A 89 -2.80 -18.27 -22.31
N ALA A 90 -1.51 -18.58 -22.53
CA ALA A 90 -0.72 -19.62 -21.83
C ALA A 90 0.79 -19.59 -22.24
N PRO A 91 1.67 -20.38 -21.56
CA PRO A 91 3.11 -20.12 -21.37
C PRO A 91 4.04 -20.95 -22.29
N SER A 92 5.32 -20.57 -22.33
CA SER A 92 6.41 -21.41 -22.83
C SER A 92 7.59 -21.44 -21.87
N THR A 93 7.81 -22.64 -21.33
CA THR A 93 8.94 -23.16 -20.58
C THR A 93 10.30 -22.90 -21.22
N VAL A 94 11.36 -22.65 -20.44
CA VAL A 94 12.58 -23.51 -20.37
C VAL A 94 13.53 -23.11 -19.23
N SER A 95 13.70 -24.09 -18.33
CA SER A 95 14.91 -24.58 -17.66
C SER A 95 16.13 -23.69 -17.40
N SER A 96 16.40 -23.52 -16.10
CA SER A 96 17.55 -24.09 -15.37
C SER A 96 18.93 -24.12 -16.03
N SER A 97 19.85 -23.33 -15.48
CA SER A 97 21.21 -23.78 -15.17
C SER A 97 21.85 -22.87 -14.11
N SER A 98 22.10 -23.45 -12.94
CA SER A 98 23.15 -22.98 -12.02
C SER A 98 24.51 -23.41 -12.59
N PRO A 99 25.59 -22.64 -12.34
CA PRO A 99 26.51 -23.10 -11.30
C PRO A 99 27.05 -21.97 -10.40
N SER A 100 27.80 -22.42 -9.42
CA SER A 100 28.21 -21.79 -8.17
C SER A 100 29.56 -21.05 -8.20
N THR A 101 29.73 -20.23 -7.15
CA THR A 101 30.95 -19.89 -6.38
C THR A 101 31.87 -18.72 -6.81
N SER A 102 31.93 -17.75 -5.87
CA SER A 102 33.11 -17.02 -5.35
C SER A 102 33.52 -15.66 -5.95
N SER A 103 33.21 -14.63 -5.14
CA SER A 103 34.12 -13.56 -4.66
C SER A 103 34.58 -12.42 -5.58
N ALA A 104 34.38 -11.21 -5.02
CA ALA A 104 35.03 -9.91 -5.24
C ALA A 104 34.47 -8.93 -6.30
N SER A 105 33.91 -7.84 -5.75
CA SER A 105 34.00 -6.43 -6.17
C SER A 105 33.62 -6.03 -7.59
N SER A 106 32.51 -5.30 -7.70
CA SER A 106 32.48 -4.00 -8.40
C SER A 106 31.16 -3.28 -8.11
N THR A 107 31.27 -2.10 -7.51
CA THR A 107 30.18 -1.13 -7.40
C THR A 107 29.90 -0.62 -8.81
N SER A 108 28.92 -1.20 -9.48
CA SER A 108 28.42 -0.68 -10.76
C SER A 108 27.53 0.53 -10.47
N SER A 109 28.13 1.72 -10.51
CA SER A 109 27.44 2.99 -10.44
C SER A 109 26.51 3.13 -11.65
N ALA A 110 25.20 3.02 -11.43
CA ALA A 110 24.19 3.35 -12.44
C ALA A 110 24.06 4.87 -12.58
N PRO A 111 23.85 5.43 -13.79
CA PRO A 111 23.62 6.86 -13.98
C PRO A 111 22.32 7.28 -13.27
N GLY A 112 22.42 8.14 -12.26
CA GLY A 112 21.25 8.82 -11.69
C GLY A 112 20.51 9.61 -12.75
N GLY A 113 19.18 9.46 -12.72
CA GLY A 113 18.28 9.84 -13.82
C GLY A 113 17.80 8.66 -14.67
N SER A 114 18.26 7.43 -14.42
CA SER A 114 17.70 6.24 -15.08
C SER A 114 16.26 6.00 -14.60
N SER A 115 15.32 5.93 -15.56
CA SER A 115 13.94 5.50 -15.31
C SER A 115 13.84 4.02 -14.96
N THR A 116 14.88 3.24 -15.29
CA THR A 116 14.97 1.82 -14.96
C THR A 116 15.71 1.62 -13.64
N LEU A 117 15.11 0.82 -12.76
CA LEU A 117 15.63 0.50 -11.44
C LEU A 117 16.96 -0.26 -11.54
N ALA A 118 17.99 0.25 -10.87
CA ALA A 118 19.28 -0.40 -10.78
C ALA A 118 19.21 -1.59 -9.80
N PRO A 119 19.99 -2.67 -10.03
CA PRO A 119 20.00 -3.83 -9.14
C PRO A 119 20.28 -3.45 -7.68
N GLY A 120 19.45 -3.95 -6.78
CA GLY A 120 19.55 -3.70 -5.34
C GLY A 120 19.05 -2.33 -4.89
N TYR A 121 18.54 -1.47 -5.77
CA TYR A 121 17.88 -0.23 -5.39
C TYR A 121 16.37 -0.41 -5.29
N SER A 122 15.68 0.57 -4.71
CA SER A 122 14.23 0.72 -4.75
C SER A 122 13.86 2.16 -5.08
N PHE A 123 12.75 2.38 -5.76
CA PHE A 123 12.07 3.67 -5.64
C PHE A 123 11.42 3.77 -4.26
N ILE A 124 11.13 4.96 -3.78
CA ILE A 124 10.36 5.16 -2.55
C ILE A 124 9.22 6.12 -2.88
N ARG A 125 8.00 5.77 -2.49
CA ARG A 125 6.80 6.55 -2.81
C ARG A 125 5.82 6.61 -1.65
N THR A 126 5.03 7.67 -1.61
CA THR A 126 3.84 7.81 -0.77
C THR A 126 2.76 6.81 -1.17
N VAL A 127 2.01 6.34 -0.18
CA VAL A 127 0.99 5.28 -0.37
C VAL A 127 -0.42 5.70 0.06
N GLU A 128 -0.63 6.97 0.40
CA GLU A 128 -1.92 7.49 0.81
C GLU A 128 -2.33 8.72 -0.01
N ASN A 129 -3.63 9.05 0.00
CA ASN A 129 -4.11 10.29 -0.61
C ASN A 129 -3.82 11.48 0.32
N PRO A 130 -3.55 12.69 -0.22
CA PRO A 130 -3.72 13.08 -1.61
C PRO A 130 -2.48 12.87 -2.50
N TYR A 131 -1.35 12.44 -1.94
CA TYR A 131 -0.08 12.36 -2.66
C TYR A 131 0.24 10.96 -3.17
N PHE A 132 -0.75 10.08 -3.28
CA PHE A 132 -0.56 8.69 -3.68
C PHE A 132 0.30 8.58 -4.94
N HIS A 133 1.36 7.78 -4.86
CA HIS A 133 2.35 7.60 -5.94
C HIS A 133 3.22 8.84 -6.27
N ASP A 134 3.37 9.80 -5.36
CA ASP A 134 4.49 10.74 -5.41
C ASP A 134 5.77 10.08 -4.88
N TYR A 135 6.87 10.29 -5.58
CA TYR A 135 8.16 9.63 -5.34
C TYR A 135 9.13 10.54 -4.62
N LEU A 136 9.81 9.96 -3.62
CA LEU A 136 10.89 10.62 -2.89
C LEU A 136 12.04 10.98 -3.84
N GLN A 137 12.53 12.21 -3.70
CA GLN A 137 13.59 12.74 -4.55
C GLN A 137 14.31 13.93 -3.89
N SER A 138 15.39 14.38 -4.51
CA SER A 138 16.02 15.67 -4.22
C SER A 138 15.25 16.80 -4.88
N GLN A 139 15.03 17.93 -4.17
CA GLN A 139 14.37 19.11 -4.74
C GLN A 139 15.09 19.62 -6.00
N VAL A 140 16.43 19.65 -5.95
CA VAL A 140 17.27 19.85 -7.13
C VAL A 140 17.77 18.48 -7.55
N LEU A 141 17.31 18.00 -8.71
CA LEU A 141 17.56 16.62 -9.15
C LEU A 141 19.05 16.26 -9.06
N ASN A 142 19.31 15.09 -8.48
CA ASN A 142 20.65 14.53 -8.30
C ASN A 142 21.64 15.46 -7.58
N THR A 143 21.16 16.41 -6.76
CA THR A 143 22.02 17.37 -6.05
C THR A 143 21.63 17.45 -4.57
N ALA A 144 22.63 17.68 -3.71
CA ALA A 144 22.42 17.95 -2.29
C ALA A 144 21.45 19.12 -2.12
N SER A 145 20.25 18.83 -1.61
CA SER A 145 19.13 19.75 -1.50
C SER A 145 18.08 19.19 -0.54
N THR A 146 17.02 19.94 -0.27
CA THR A 146 15.92 19.46 0.59
C THR A 146 15.24 18.23 -0.01
N ALA A 147 14.79 17.31 0.85
CA ALA A 147 13.99 16.18 0.40
C ALA A 147 12.56 16.61 0.06
N VAL A 148 12.03 16.08 -1.03
CA VAL A 148 10.67 16.33 -1.50
C VAL A 148 10.08 15.04 -2.06
N VAL A 149 8.76 15.02 -2.25
CA VAL A 149 8.09 14.03 -3.10
C VAL A 149 7.58 14.68 -4.38
N GLY A 150 7.34 13.90 -5.43
CA GLY A 150 6.67 14.39 -6.64
C GLY A 150 6.64 13.38 -7.77
N SER A 151 6.42 13.85 -9.00
CA SER A 151 6.19 13.01 -10.18
C SER A 151 7.16 11.82 -10.32
N TYR A 152 6.60 10.65 -10.66
CA TYR A 152 7.32 9.42 -11.01
C TYR A 152 8.41 9.61 -12.07
N THR A 153 8.29 10.62 -12.95
CA THR A 153 9.29 10.93 -13.98
C THR A 153 10.63 11.36 -13.42
N ASN A 154 10.64 11.87 -12.18
CA ASN A 154 11.82 12.35 -11.50
C ASN A 154 12.19 11.46 -10.30
N ALA A 155 11.54 10.31 -10.16
CA ALA A 155 11.73 9.39 -9.05
C ALA A 155 13.21 9.03 -8.88
N ALA A 156 13.73 9.25 -7.68
CA ALA A 156 15.09 8.84 -7.35
C ALA A 156 15.11 7.39 -6.87
N GLN A 157 16.29 6.78 -6.96
CA GLN A 157 16.51 5.39 -6.56
C GLN A 157 17.34 5.35 -5.28
N PHE A 158 16.95 4.48 -4.35
CA PHE A 158 17.49 4.44 -3.00
C PHE A 158 17.97 3.05 -2.58
N GLN A 159 18.95 3.05 -1.68
CA GLN A 159 19.42 1.89 -0.93
C GLN A 159 19.53 2.25 0.54
N ILE A 160 19.41 1.26 1.42
CA ILE A 160 19.78 1.40 2.82
C ILE A 160 21.03 0.57 3.07
N VAL A 161 22.12 1.24 3.46
CA VAL A 161 23.40 0.58 3.79
C VAL A 161 23.86 1.10 5.15
N ASN A 162 24.09 0.20 6.11
CA ASN A 162 24.53 0.55 7.46
C ASN A 162 23.65 1.62 8.14
N GLY A 163 22.33 1.52 7.97
CA GLY A 163 21.36 2.47 8.54
C GLY A 163 21.29 3.81 7.80
N GLN A 164 21.97 3.98 6.67
CA GLN A 164 21.94 5.21 5.87
C GLN A 164 21.04 5.03 4.66
N LEU A 165 20.08 5.94 4.46
CA LEU A 165 19.31 6.02 3.23
C LEU A 165 20.12 6.80 2.18
N ILE A 166 20.50 6.10 1.11
CA ILE A 166 21.41 6.57 0.08
C ILE A 166 20.65 6.72 -1.23
N GLN A 167 20.58 7.93 -1.75
CA GLN A 167 20.10 8.23 -3.10
C GLN A 167 21.22 8.03 -4.12
N ASN A 168 20.93 7.35 -5.22
CA ASN A 168 21.79 7.36 -6.41
C ASN A 168 21.59 8.69 -7.18
N ALA A 169 22.61 9.53 -7.19
CA ALA A 169 22.59 10.83 -7.83
C ALA A 169 23.67 10.96 -8.92
N GLY A 170 23.63 10.11 -9.95
CA GLY A 170 24.46 10.32 -11.14
C GLY A 170 25.89 9.85 -10.97
N GLY A 171 26.12 8.83 -10.13
CA GLY A 171 27.46 8.38 -9.73
C GLY A 171 27.99 9.07 -8.47
N THR A 172 27.24 10.01 -7.89
CA THR A 172 27.48 10.51 -6.53
C THR A 172 26.42 9.93 -5.60
N ASN A 173 26.84 9.43 -4.43
CA ASN A 173 25.90 9.04 -3.38
C ASN A 173 25.49 10.27 -2.58
N LEU A 174 24.18 10.48 -2.43
CA LEU A 174 23.63 11.44 -1.48
C LEU A 174 22.98 10.71 -0.32
N TYR A 175 23.30 11.11 0.90
CA TYR A 175 22.80 10.53 2.14
C TYR A 175 21.68 11.41 2.69
N ALA A 176 20.56 10.78 3.06
CA ALA A 176 19.50 11.45 3.79
C ALA A 176 20.02 11.87 5.17
N ASN A 177 20.06 13.17 5.43
CA ASN A 177 20.41 13.77 6.71
C ASN A 177 19.16 14.36 7.36
N VAL A 178 18.85 13.90 8.57
CA VAL A 178 17.70 14.39 9.33
C VAL A 178 18.15 15.54 10.22
N LEU A 179 17.41 16.64 10.17
CA LEU A 179 17.69 17.81 10.98
C LEU A 179 17.32 17.53 12.45
N PRO A 180 18.17 17.92 13.42
CA PRO A 180 17.80 17.80 14.83
C PRO A 180 16.57 18.68 15.14
N PRO A 181 15.72 18.28 16.10
CA PRO A 181 14.60 19.11 16.55
C PRO A 181 15.07 20.50 16.98
N ALA A 182 14.43 21.56 16.49
CA ALA A 182 14.82 22.92 16.86
C ALA A 182 14.57 23.24 18.34
N ASN A 183 13.60 22.58 18.96
CA ASN A 183 13.27 22.61 20.39
C ASN A 183 12.32 21.45 20.74
N SER A 184 11.91 21.32 21.99
CA SER A 184 11.03 20.24 22.47
C SER A 184 9.58 20.33 22.01
N ASN A 185 9.16 21.41 21.34
CA ASN A 185 7.77 21.63 20.93
C ASN A 185 7.55 21.42 19.43
N VAL A 186 8.61 21.11 18.65
CA VAL A 186 8.45 20.85 17.21
C VAL A 186 7.76 19.51 17.01
N THR A 187 6.75 19.49 16.13
CA THR A 187 5.96 18.29 15.84
C THR A 187 6.46 17.55 14.60
N TYR A 188 7.49 18.06 13.93
CA TYR A 188 8.11 17.43 12.77
C TYR A 188 9.56 17.92 12.59
N ILE A 189 10.36 17.15 11.84
CA ILE A 189 11.73 17.49 11.48
C ILE A 189 12.00 17.25 10.00
N GLY A 190 12.83 18.11 9.42
CA GLY A 190 13.15 18.06 7.99
C GLY A 190 14.25 17.07 7.64
N MET A 191 14.27 16.68 6.38
CA MET A 191 15.30 15.84 5.78
C MET A 191 15.95 16.55 4.60
N THR A 192 17.27 16.42 4.49
CA THR A 192 18.07 16.99 3.38
C THR A 192 18.98 15.93 2.80
N TRP A 193 19.34 16.05 1.54
CA TRP A 193 20.33 15.22 0.89
C TRP A 193 21.71 15.87 0.98
N LYS A 194 22.72 15.13 1.45
CA LYS A 194 24.10 15.61 1.56
C LYS A 194 25.09 14.58 1.03
N THR A 195 26.34 14.99 0.76
CA THR A 195 27.41 14.07 0.36
C THR A 195 28.04 13.32 1.55
N THR A 196 27.65 13.65 2.78
CA THR A 196 28.14 13.04 4.01
C THR A 196 27.02 12.26 4.71
N PRO A 197 27.32 11.07 5.29
CA PRO A 197 26.35 10.30 6.07
C PRO A 197 25.72 11.08 7.23
N ASP A 198 24.48 10.73 7.56
CA ASP A 198 23.78 11.21 8.75
C ASP A 198 24.37 10.63 10.03
N THR A 199 24.34 11.44 11.09
CA THR A 199 24.83 11.04 12.41
C THR A 199 23.75 11.08 13.49
N LEU A 200 22.52 11.49 13.14
CA LEU A 200 21.43 11.66 14.09
C LEU A 200 20.63 10.38 14.29
N GLY A 201 20.39 9.64 13.22
CA GLY A 201 19.56 8.43 13.28
C GLY A 201 19.86 7.42 12.20
N THR A 202 18.99 6.43 12.11
CA THR A 202 19.12 5.30 11.20
C THR A 202 17.82 5.06 10.46
N PHE A 203 17.94 4.81 9.16
CA PHE A 203 16.87 4.36 8.30
C PHE A 203 16.88 2.84 8.19
N VAL A 204 15.69 2.25 8.16
CA VAL A 204 15.49 0.82 7.88
C VAL A 204 14.25 0.65 7.01
N PHE A 205 14.18 -0.48 6.31
CA PHE A 205 12.93 -0.96 5.75
C PHE A 205 12.34 -2.03 6.67
N SER A 206 11.07 -1.86 7.03
CA SER A 206 10.27 -2.85 7.75
C SER A 206 9.19 -3.36 6.80
N GLY A 207 9.42 -4.52 6.19
CA GLY A 207 8.75 -4.86 4.94
C GLY A 207 9.11 -3.84 3.86
N ASP A 208 8.11 -3.20 3.26
CA ASP A 208 8.33 -2.11 2.31
C ASP A 208 8.38 -0.73 2.98
N SER A 209 7.93 -0.59 4.23
CA SER A 209 7.81 0.72 4.87
C SER A 209 9.18 1.29 5.22
N LEU A 210 9.45 2.52 4.78
CA LEU A 210 10.63 3.28 5.17
C LEU A 210 10.41 3.83 6.58
N GLU A 211 11.29 3.43 7.47
CA GLU A 211 11.30 3.86 8.85
C GLU A 211 12.56 4.63 9.19
N TRP A 212 12.43 5.59 10.11
CA TRP A 212 13.57 6.28 10.70
C TRP A 212 13.43 6.36 12.21
N SER A 213 14.52 6.06 12.92
CA SER A 213 14.62 6.18 14.37
C SER A 213 15.95 6.80 14.79
N SER A 214 15.97 7.35 16.00
CA SER A 214 17.16 7.95 16.60
C SER A 214 17.18 7.69 18.10
N PRO A 215 18.35 7.48 18.73
CA PRO A 215 18.45 7.38 20.18
C PRO A 215 18.16 8.70 20.90
N SER A 216 18.22 9.85 20.21
CA SER A 216 18.06 11.19 20.82
C SER A 216 16.75 11.88 20.42
N VAL A 217 16.00 11.34 19.46
CA VAL A 217 14.72 11.90 19.00
C VAL A 217 13.63 10.86 19.19
N SER A 218 12.72 11.13 20.14
CA SER A 218 11.56 10.28 20.39
C SER A 218 10.52 10.44 19.28
N ARG A 219 10.00 9.33 18.77
CA ARG A 219 8.91 9.27 17.80
C ARG A 219 7.90 8.22 18.23
N GLN A 220 6.61 8.55 18.14
CA GLN A 220 5.55 7.58 18.45
C GLN A 220 5.48 6.48 17.39
N GLN A 221 5.73 6.84 16.13
CA GLN A 221 5.75 5.94 14.98
C GLN A 221 6.96 6.25 14.11
N THR A 222 7.75 5.24 13.83
CA THR A 222 9.00 5.36 13.04
C THR A 222 8.75 5.47 11.54
N ASN A 223 7.56 5.05 11.08
CA ASN A 223 7.09 5.08 9.70
C ASN A 223 6.16 6.27 9.37
N ALA A 224 5.93 7.21 10.29
CA ALA A 224 5.04 8.34 10.04
C ALA A 224 5.75 9.49 9.31
N TRP A 225 5.29 9.86 8.12
CA TRP A 225 5.84 10.96 7.34
C TRP A 225 4.81 12.05 7.14
N LEU A 226 5.26 13.26 6.82
CA LEU A 226 4.39 14.38 6.49
C LEU A 226 4.79 14.92 5.13
N VAL A 227 3.81 15.07 4.24
CA VAL A 227 3.95 15.89 3.04
C VAL A 227 3.31 17.25 3.31
N CYS A 228 4.12 18.31 3.24
CA CYS A 228 3.68 19.69 3.44
C CYS A 228 3.95 20.51 2.17
N PRO A 229 2.90 20.93 1.45
CA PRO A 229 3.03 21.79 0.28
C PRO A 229 3.52 23.19 0.65
N SER A 230 4.38 23.74 -0.18
CA SER A 230 4.69 25.18 -0.21
C SER A 230 4.86 25.62 -1.67
N GLY A 231 3.87 26.35 -2.17
CA GLY A 231 3.72 26.58 -3.60
C GLY A 231 3.52 25.25 -4.33
N SER A 232 4.29 25.02 -5.40
CA SER A 232 4.25 23.76 -6.16
C SER A 232 5.19 22.68 -5.62
N THR A 233 5.90 22.93 -4.53
CA THR A 233 6.85 21.96 -3.95
C THR A 233 6.20 21.20 -2.81
N LEU A 234 6.35 19.87 -2.82
CA LEU A 234 5.84 18.96 -1.79
C LEU A 234 6.99 18.53 -0.88
N PHE A 235 7.20 19.24 0.22
CA PHE A 235 8.28 18.94 1.16
C PHE A 235 7.93 17.72 2.01
N ILE A 236 8.89 16.84 2.23
CA ILE A 236 8.74 15.67 3.09
C ILE A 236 9.40 15.91 4.45
N TYR A 237 8.70 15.59 5.51
CA TYR A 237 9.16 15.69 6.90
C TYR A 237 8.91 14.39 7.64
N LEU A 238 9.67 14.15 8.71
CA LEU A 238 9.40 13.08 9.65
C LEU A 238 8.40 13.60 10.69
N ASN A 239 7.29 12.90 10.87
CA ASN A 239 6.32 13.25 11.91
C ASN A 239 6.89 12.89 13.30
N LEU A 240 6.93 13.85 14.23
CA LEU A 240 7.24 13.64 15.65
C LEU A 240 5.99 13.61 16.53
N GLY A 241 4.86 14.10 16.01
CA GLY A 241 3.56 14.07 16.67
C GLY A 241 2.90 12.69 16.64
N ALA A 242 1.70 12.62 17.21
CA ALA A 242 0.82 11.47 17.04
C ALA A 242 0.20 11.50 15.63
N TYR A 243 0.31 10.39 14.91
CA TYR A 243 -0.33 10.18 13.60
C TYR A 243 -1.82 10.56 13.67
N ASP A 244 -2.32 11.30 12.68
CA ASP A 244 -3.70 11.80 12.57
C ASP A 244 -4.23 12.73 13.68
N TYR A 245 -3.45 13.06 14.72
CA TYR A 245 -3.92 13.88 15.84
C TYR A 245 -3.17 15.21 16.01
N MET A 246 -1.94 15.31 15.49
CA MET A 246 -1.12 16.54 15.57
C MET A 246 -0.47 16.92 14.24
N THR A 247 -1.07 16.49 13.13
CA THR A 247 -0.68 16.88 11.77
C THR A 247 -0.69 18.40 11.64
N PRO A 248 0.43 19.06 11.30
CA PRO A 248 0.45 20.50 11.14
C PRO A 248 -0.53 20.96 10.06
N THR A 249 -1.16 22.12 10.26
CA THR A 249 -2.10 22.68 9.28
C THR A 249 -1.47 22.78 7.89
N GLY A 250 -2.13 22.18 6.90
CA GLY A 250 -1.67 22.17 5.51
C GLY A 250 -0.73 21.01 5.15
N CYS A 251 -0.28 20.22 6.13
CA CYS A 251 0.42 18.97 5.87
C CYS A 251 -0.57 17.79 5.85
N THR A 252 -0.17 16.70 5.18
CA THR A 252 -0.87 15.41 5.22
C THR A 252 0.09 14.35 5.77
N ASP A 253 -0.42 13.50 6.66
CA ASP A 253 0.28 12.28 7.05
C ASP A 253 0.38 11.32 5.87
N GLU A 254 1.53 10.67 5.76
CA GLU A 254 1.83 9.72 4.71
C GLU A 254 2.67 8.58 5.29
N THR A 255 2.58 7.42 4.64
CA THR A 255 3.56 6.37 4.78
C THR A 255 4.43 6.33 3.50
N LEU A 256 5.74 6.14 3.66
CA LEU A 256 6.65 5.97 2.52
C LEU A 256 7.00 4.49 2.37
N ASN A 257 6.79 3.94 1.18
CA ASN A 257 7.10 2.54 0.89
C ASN A 257 8.12 2.40 -0.25
N ALA A 258 9.00 1.42 -0.12
CA ALA A 258 9.79 0.90 -1.21
C ALA A 258 8.89 0.40 -2.34
N TYR A 259 9.33 0.67 -3.56
CA TYR A 259 8.72 0.16 -4.78
C TYR A 259 9.84 -0.37 -5.68
N THR A 260 9.78 -1.68 -5.95
CA THR A 260 10.83 -2.44 -6.64
C THR A 260 10.46 -2.77 -8.08
N GLY A 261 9.43 -2.14 -8.62
CA GLY A 261 9.08 -2.25 -10.03
C GLY A 261 10.21 -1.75 -10.93
N ALA A 262 10.33 -2.32 -12.12
CA ALA A 262 11.40 -2.00 -13.06
C ALA A 262 11.47 -0.50 -13.41
N THR A 263 10.33 0.19 -13.38
CA THR A 263 10.22 1.64 -13.60
C THR A 263 9.22 2.24 -12.61
N ALA A 264 9.47 3.47 -12.16
CA ALA A 264 8.48 4.27 -11.42
C ALA A 264 7.22 4.48 -12.29
N VAL A 265 6.05 4.41 -11.66
CA VAL A 265 4.74 4.51 -12.31
C VAL A 265 3.87 5.57 -11.62
N PRO A 266 2.98 6.25 -12.36
CA PRO A 266 1.97 7.12 -11.77
C PRO A 266 0.99 6.37 -10.88
#